data_AF-A0A1S3HFN1-F1
#
_entry.id   AF-A0A1S3HFN1-F1
#
_cell.length_a   1.000
_cell.length_b   1.000
_cell.length_c   1.000
_cell.angle_alpha   90.00
_cell.angle_beta   90.00
_cell.angle_gamma   90.00
#
_symmetry.space_group_name_H-M   'P 1'
#
loop_
_entity.id
_entity.type
_entity.pdbx_description
1 polymer ?
#
loop_
_entity_poly.entity_id
_entity_poly.type
_entity_poly.pdbx_seq_one_letter_code
_entity_poly.pdbx_strand_id
1 'polypeptide(L)'
;MPRAKDAVSTERHKDIALHHLIRSKGTKISKDILELDAKFKSYFENPVKNDVSLAIINRYKRLVAKAEEDEIKQHDVILCTCTTAGSNAVLRSGIIEQSIVDESGMCVEPDCLVPIVHSKAKQIVLIGDHKQLRPIVLNQLARDMGLERSLFERYAKQFPEQTIMLNMQYRMHPDICDFPSSEFYGGQLYSQPGLRFSSDPMFRDFTPAAEVLWPRIRQDRRQRRRVEDKRFVMCHVEGEEESLVISTAEGGEMSKKNQAEIQEVKRIYNILVSKTSLKLPKANIMVLSQYRAQVNEIEKALKGHGEGVQVSTVVASQGGEWDIVIFSTVRSIPEYQIVERPTKGWCKVNLGFITDDNQINVALTRSRRFLIIIGNKKLLRCNPTLEKLISHYEHYGKVKDAGKFLPMGIKGTQFYEKLPPRLQRKLDAGEYYQEERQRSDEGYNEVKFEEEEEL
;
A
#
# COMPACT_ATOMS: atom_id res chain seq x y z
N MET A 1 -8.66 -3.52 28.37
CA MET A 1 -8.36 -3.30 26.95
C MET A 1 -8.32 -1.82 26.68
N PRO A 2 -7.19 -1.26 26.22
CA PRO A 2 -7.18 0.10 25.68
C PRO A 2 -8.11 0.10 24.47
N ARG A 3 -9.10 0.99 24.45
CA ARG A 3 -9.95 1.18 23.26
C ARG A 3 -9.06 1.73 22.17
N ALA A 4 -9.37 1.42 20.91
CA ALA A 4 -8.76 2.00 19.70
C ALA A 4 -8.95 3.53 19.54
N LYS A 5 -9.14 4.28 20.63
CA LYS A 5 -9.29 5.74 20.66
C LYS A 5 -7.94 6.49 20.73
N ASP A 6 -6.83 5.78 20.91
CA ASP A 6 -5.48 6.38 20.88
C ASP A 6 -4.82 6.22 19.51
N ALA A 7 -5.60 6.37 18.42
CA ALA A 7 -4.99 6.83 17.18
C ALA A 7 -4.37 8.17 17.51
N VAL A 8 -3.03 8.21 17.61
CA VAL A 8 -2.23 9.36 18.00
C VAL A 8 -2.78 10.60 17.33
N SER A 9 -3.60 11.37 18.05
CA SER A 9 -4.13 12.63 17.56
C SER A 9 -2.92 13.53 17.42
N THR A 10 -2.43 13.67 16.20
CA THR A 10 -1.49 14.73 15.87
C THR A 10 -2.07 16.04 16.40
N GLU A 11 -1.24 16.94 16.92
CA GLU A 11 -1.70 18.21 17.51
C GLU A 11 -2.67 18.99 16.60
N ARG A 12 -2.59 18.75 15.29
CA ARG A 12 -3.43 19.34 14.24
C ARG A 12 -4.93 19.01 14.27
N HIS A 13 -5.38 17.97 14.97
CA HIS A 13 -6.80 17.56 14.93
C HIS A 13 -7.50 17.61 16.30
N LYS A 14 -6.85 18.18 17.32
CA LYS A 14 -7.41 18.25 18.66
C LYS A 14 -8.66 19.14 18.73
N ASP A 15 -8.74 20.12 17.85
CA ASP A 15 -9.82 21.10 17.70
C ASP A 15 -11.06 20.54 16.99
N ILE A 16 -10.95 19.40 16.31
CA ILE A 16 -12.09 18.73 15.65
C ILE A 16 -12.47 17.39 16.30
N ALA A 17 -11.58 16.80 17.10
CA ALA A 17 -11.81 15.52 17.72
C ALA A 17 -12.81 15.62 18.89
N LEU A 18 -13.94 14.93 18.78
CA LEU A 18 -15.03 14.96 19.76
C LEU A 18 -14.56 14.75 21.21
N HIS A 19 -13.64 13.81 21.44
CA HIS A 19 -13.13 13.52 22.78
C HIS A 19 -12.29 14.67 23.38
N HIS A 20 -11.66 15.51 22.56
CA HIS A 20 -10.98 16.72 23.01
C HIS A 20 -11.96 17.88 23.20
N LEU A 21 -12.90 18.04 22.26
CA LEU A 21 -13.91 19.10 22.30
C LEU A 21 -14.71 19.09 23.61
N ILE A 22 -15.23 17.92 24.03
CA ILE A 22 -16.01 17.79 25.27
C ILE A 22 -15.23 18.13 26.56
N ARG A 23 -13.89 18.23 26.48
CA ARG A 23 -12.98 18.56 27.59
C ARG A 23 -12.51 20.02 27.56
N SER A 24 -12.56 20.66 26.39
CA SER A 24 -11.94 21.98 26.15
C SER A 24 -12.81 23.18 26.51
N LYS A 25 -14.15 23.03 26.56
CA LYS A 25 -15.10 24.15 26.66
C LYS A 25 -15.22 24.85 28.03
N GLY A 26 -14.56 24.33 29.07
CA GLY A 26 -14.62 24.91 30.42
C GLY A 26 -16.02 24.89 31.07
N THR A 27 -16.98 24.13 30.52
CA THR A 27 -18.31 23.95 31.10
C THR A 27 -18.23 23.16 32.41
N LYS A 28 -19.31 23.16 33.20
CA LYS A 28 -19.38 22.32 34.40
C LYS A 28 -19.14 20.84 34.07
N ILE A 29 -19.75 20.34 32.99
CA ILE A 29 -19.59 18.95 32.56
C ILE A 29 -18.15 18.66 32.14
N SER A 30 -17.48 19.58 31.41
CA SER A 30 -16.10 19.36 31.00
C SER A 30 -15.14 19.35 32.20
N LYS A 31 -15.37 20.21 33.21
CA LYS A 31 -14.60 20.21 34.47
C LYS A 31 -14.79 18.89 35.24
N ASP A 32 -16.03 18.44 35.41
CA ASP A 32 -16.34 17.16 36.05
C ASP A 32 -15.67 15.96 35.32
N ILE A 33 -15.63 15.99 33.98
CA ILE A 33 -14.94 14.96 33.18
C ILE A 33 -13.43 14.97 33.44
N LEU A 34 -12.80 16.16 33.44
CA LEU A 34 -11.36 16.30 33.68
C LEU A 34 -10.94 15.85 35.09
N GLU A 35 -11.75 16.16 36.10
CA GLU A 35 -11.53 15.68 37.48
C GLU A 35 -11.56 14.14 37.56
N LEU A 36 -12.52 13.52 36.86
CA LEU A 36 -12.64 12.06 36.79
C LEU A 36 -11.51 11.43 35.96
N ASP A 37 -11.09 12.06 34.87
CA ASP A 37 -9.93 11.61 34.08
C ASP A 37 -8.65 11.60 34.93
N ALA A 38 -8.42 12.64 35.73
CA ALA A 38 -7.29 12.69 36.67
C ALA A 38 -7.37 11.59 37.73
N LYS A 39 -8.58 11.30 38.25
CA LYS A 39 -8.81 10.21 39.21
C LYS A 39 -8.58 8.82 38.59
N PHE A 40 -8.98 8.59 37.34
CA PHE A 40 -8.68 7.33 36.66
C PHE A 40 -7.19 7.19 36.37
N LYS A 41 -6.51 8.28 36.00
CA LYS A 41 -5.06 8.26 35.80
C LYS A 41 -4.31 7.85 37.07
N SER A 42 -4.63 8.45 38.21
CA SER A 42 -4.01 8.08 39.49
C SER A 42 -4.37 6.65 39.94
N TYR A 43 -5.53 6.13 39.56
CA TYR A 43 -5.88 4.72 39.76
C TYR A 43 -4.98 3.78 38.96
N PHE A 44 -4.79 4.04 37.66
CA PHE A 44 -3.95 3.20 36.82
C PHE A 44 -2.46 3.27 37.19
N GLU A 45 -2.01 4.41 37.72
CA GLU A 45 -0.64 4.57 38.24
C GLU A 45 -0.44 3.83 39.57
N ASN A 46 -1.47 3.72 40.42
CA ASN A 46 -1.35 3.05 41.72
C ASN A 46 -2.68 2.39 42.18
N PRO A 47 -3.00 1.18 41.67
CA PRO A 47 -4.32 0.56 41.86
C PRO A 47 -4.63 0.16 43.32
N VAL A 48 -3.59 -0.05 44.14
CA VAL A 48 -3.73 -0.56 45.52
C VAL A 48 -4.19 0.54 46.49
N LYS A 49 -3.96 1.83 46.18
CA LYS A 49 -4.29 2.97 47.05
C LYS A 49 -5.59 3.69 46.68
N ASN A 50 -6.05 3.52 45.45
CA ASN A 50 -7.17 4.29 44.91
C ASN A 50 -8.32 3.32 44.61
N ASP A 51 -9.49 3.50 45.23
CA ASP A 51 -10.68 2.72 44.87
C ASP A 51 -11.56 3.51 43.90
N VAL A 52 -12.03 2.81 42.86
CA VAL A 52 -12.88 3.33 41.80
C VAL A 52 -14.14 2.48 41.74
N SER A 53 -15.20 2.98 42.37
CA SER A 53 -16.48 2.27 42.40
C SER A 53 -17.20 2.26 41.04
N LEU A 54 -18.04 1.25 40.83
CA LEU A 54 -18.94 1.18 39.66
C LEU A 54 -19.83 2.42 39.53
N ALA A 55 -20.20 3.06 40.64
CA ALA A 55 -20.97 4.29 40.64
C ALA A 55 -20.21 5.45 39.97
N ILE A 56 -18.91 5.57 40.21
CA ILE A 56 -18.04 6.58 39.58
C ILE A 56 -17.91 6.31 38.08
N ILE A 57 -17.69 5.05 37.69
CA ILE A 57 -17.61 4.66 36.27
C ILE A 57 -18.91 4.98 35.54
N ASN A 58 -20.06 4.68 36.16
CA ASN A 58 -21.37 4.97 35.59
C ASN A 58 -21.69 6.47 35.56
N ARG A 59 -21.20 7.25 36.52
CA ARG A 59 -21.27 8.72 36.48
C ARG A 59 -20.45 9.26 35.31
N TYR A 60 -19.21 8.79 35.16
CA TYR A 60 -18.33 9.21 34.07
C TYR A 60 -18.93 8.92 32.69
N LYS A 61 -19.42 7.69 32.46
CA LYS A 61 -20.09 7.31 31.21
C LYS A 61 -21.27 8.23 30.88
N ARG A 62 -22.08 8.59 31.88
CA ARG A 62 -23.21 9.51 31.71
C ARG A 62 -22.77 10.92 31.35
N LEU A 63 -21.75 11.45 32.03
CA LEU A 63 -21.20 12.78 31.75
C LEU A 63 -20.61 12.86 30.34
N VAL A 64 -19.80 11.86 29.95
CA VAL A 64 -19.22 11.78 28.60
C VAL A 64 -20.32 11.69 27.55
N ALA A 65 -21.30 10.80 27.71
CA ALA A 65 -22.39 10.67 26.76
C ALA A 65 -23.21 11.96 26.60
N LYS A 66 -23.47 12.67 27.70
CA LYS A 66 -24.18 13.95 27.67
C LYS A 66 -23.36 15.04 26.99
N ALA A 67 -22.07 15.13 27.30
CA ALA A 67 -21.17 16.08 26.66
C ALA A 67 -21.02 15.81 25.17
N GLU A 68 -20.87 14.55 24.76
CA GLU A 68 -20.81 14.14 23.35
C GLU A 68 -22.10 14.53 22.62
N GLU A 69 -23.27 14.24 23.19
CA GLU A 69 -24.56 14.61 22.60
C GLU A 69 -24.72 16.14 22.42
N ASP A 70 -24.37 16.91 23.45
CA ASP A 70 -24.48 18.38 23.42
C ASP A 70 -23.46 19.01 22.46
N GLU A 71 -22.29 18.39 22.29
CA GLU A 71 -21.25 18.84 21.36
C GLU A 71 -21.65 18.58 19.91
N ILE A 72 -22.11 17.37 19.60
CA ILE A 72 -22.47 16.99 18.23
C ILE A 72 -23.61 17.88 17.71
N LYS A 73 -24.58 18.26 18.56
CA LYS A 73 -25.68 19.18 18.20
C LYS A 73 -25.24 20.56 17.72
N GLN A 74 -24.00 20.95 17.98
CA GLN A 74 -23.45 22.25 17.59
C GLN A 74 -22.75 22.23 16.22
N HIS A 75 -22.74 21.08 15.54
CA HIS A 75 -22.00 20.89 14.29
C HIS A 75 -22.94 20.45 13.17
N ASP A 76 -22.72 21.01 11.98
CA ASP A 76 -23.47 20.64 10.77
C ASP A 76 -22.95 19.33 10.14
N VAL A 77 -21.67 19.01 10.35
CA VAL A 77 -21.00 17.84 9.79
C VAL A 77 -20.41 16.97 10.89
N ILE A 78 -20.73 15.68 10.85
CA ILE A 78 -20.26 14.68 11.80
C ILE A 78 -19.43 13.66 11.02
N LEU A 79 -18.12 13.59 11.30
CA LEU A 79 -17.24 12.58 10.71
C LEU A 79 -17.04 11.44 11.70
N CYS A 80 -17.41 10.22 11.31
CA CYS A 80 -17.20 9.03 12.12
C CYS A 80 -17.11 7.78 11.24
N THR A 81 -16.63 6.67 11.82
CA THR A 81 -16.67 5.36 11.13
C THR A 81 -18.11 4.87 11.00
N CYS A 82 -18.38 4.02 10.01
CA CYS A 82 -19.71 3.43 9.78
C CYS A 82 -20.29 2.80 11.06
N THR A 83 -19.48 2.06 11.81
CA THR A 83 -19.89 1.45 13.09
C THR A 83 -20.22 2.48 14.18
N THR A 84 -19.48 3.59 14.23
CA THR A 84 -19.71 4.66 15.22
C THR A 84 -20.98 5.46 14.91
N ALA A 85 -21.43 5.47 13.66
CA ALA A 85 -22.70 6.11 13.28
C ALA A 85 -23.93 5.47 13.98
N GLY A 86 -23.83 4.21 14.39
CA GLY A 86 -24.85 3.53 15.20
C GLY A 86 -24.79 3.87 16.71
N SER A 87 -23.87 4.74 17.13
CA SER A 87 -23.73 5.08 18.56
C SER A 87 -24.89 5.95 19.06
N ASN A 88 -25.24 5.79 20.34
CA ASN A 88 -26.27 6.61 20.99
C ASN A 88 -25.99 8.12 20.90
N ALA A 89 -24.73 8.53 20.86
CA ALA A 89 -24.35 9.94 20.75
C ALA A 89 -24.80 10.53 19.40
N VAL A 90 -24.58 9.81 18.30
CA VAL A 90 -25.01 10.20 16.95
C VAL A 90 -26.53 10.06 16.79
N LEU A 91 -27.12 8.98 17.30
CA LEU A 91 -28.57 8.76 17.23
C LEU A 91 -29.39 9.84 17.94
N ARG A 92 -28.84 10.43 19.01
CA ARG A 92 -29.50 11.45 19.83
C ARG A 92 -29.13 12.89 19.45
N SER A 93 -28.21 13.07 18.50
CA SER A 93 -27.76 14.41 18.12
C SER A 93 -28.77 15.17 17.26
N GLY A 94 -29.77 14.49 16.67
CA GLY A 94 -30.85 15.15 15.95
C GLY A 94 -31.26 14.42 14.68
N ILE A 95 -31.81 15.17 13.74
CA ILE A 95 -32.20 14.65 12.43
C ILE A 95 -31.01 14.79 11.49
N ILE A 96 -30.43 13.67 11.08
CA ILE A 96 -29.44 13.62 10.01
C ILE A 96 -30.21 13.61 8.69
N GLU A 97 -30.07 14.65 7.87
CA GLU A 97 -30.77 14.75 6.59
C GLU A 97 -30.06 14.03 5.44
N GLN A 98 -28.72 13.99 5.47
CA GLN A 98 -27.87 13.38 4.46
C GLN A 98 -26.82 12.49 5.11
N SER A 99 -26.59 11.31 4.53
CA SER A 99 -25.52 10.39 4.94
C SER A 99 -24.59 10.13 3.76
N ILE A 100 -23.30 10.43 3.94
CA ILE A 100 -22.26 10.19 2.94
C ILE A 100 -21.35 9.09 3.48
N VAL A 101 -21.19 8.00 2.73
CA VAL A 101 -20.30 6.90 3.07
C VAL A 101 -19.17 6.86 2.05
N ASP A 102 -17.98 7.32 2.46
CA ASP A 102 -16.77 7.27 1.66
C ASP A 102 -16.06 5.91 1.79
N GLU A 103 -15.23 5.55 0.81
CA GLU A 103 -14.57 4.25 0.68
C GLU A 103 -15.53 3.04 0.83
N SER A 104 -16.80 3.25 0.45
CA SER A 104 -17.88 2.26 0.59
C SER A 104 -17.64 0.97 -0.22
N GLY A 105 -16.75 1.02 -1.21
CA GLY A 105 -16.27 -0.16 -1.94
C GLY A 105 -15.51 -1.16 -1.05
N MET A 106 -14.87 -0.69 0.02
CA MET A 106 -14.07 -1.49 0.96
C MET A 106 -14.87 -1.93 2.21
N CYS A 107 -16.10 -1.45 2.39
CA CYS A 107 -16.94 -1.83 3.53
C CYS A 107 -17.80 -3.06 3.23
N VAL A 108 -17.86 -4.01 4.17
CA VAL A 108 -18.87 -5.08 4.10
C VAL A 108 -20.26 -4.45 4.15
N GLU A 109 -21.22 -5.04 3.44
CA GLU A 109 -22.57 -4.49 3.34
C GLU A 109 -23.23 -4.20 4.72
N PRO A 110 -23.12 -5.07 5.75
CA PRO A 110 -23.64 -4.75 7.08
C PRO A 110 -23.06 -3.46 7.70
N ASP A 111 -21.78 -3.16 7.47
CA ASP A 111 -21.15 -1.96 8.02
C ASP A 111 -21.68 -0.71 7.33
N CYS A 112 -21.79 -0.72 5.99
CA CYS A 112 -22.41 0.39 5.24
C CYS A 112 -23.87 0.63 5.64
N LEU A 113 -24.60 -0.41 6.05
CA LEU A 113 -25.98 -0.29 6.50
C LEU A 113 -26.13 0.41 7.85
N VAL A 114 -25.11 0.41 8.71
CA VAL A 114 -25.17 1.08 10.02
C VAL A 114 -25.54 2.56 9.88
N PRO A 115 -24.77 3.42 9.18
CA PRO A 115 -25.13 4.83 9.02
C PRO A 115 -26.43 5.01 8.22
N ILE A 116 -26.81 4.09 7.34
CA ILE A 116 -28.02 4.19 6.52
C ILE A 116 -29.28 3.95 7.35
N VAL A 117 -29.31 2.88 8.14
CA VAL A 117 -30.50 2.49 8.91
C VAL A 117 -30.66 3.32 10.18
N HIS A 118 -29.54 3.78 10.77
CA HIS A 118 -29.55 4.55 12.00
C HIS A 118 -29.72 6.05 11.76
N SER A 119 -29.38 6.56 10.57
CA SER A 119 -29.74 7.92 10.20
C SER A 119 -31.18 7.96 9.68
N LYS A 120 -31.91 9.01 10.01
CA LYS A 120 -33.18 9.33 9.34
C LYS A 120 -32.91 10.09 8.02
N ALA A 121 -31.80 9.76 7.35
CA ALA A 121 -31.33 10.48 6.18
C ALA A 121 -32.32 10.33 5.03
N LYS A 122 -32.66 11.47 4.42
CA LYS A 122 -33.49 11.55 3.22
C LYS A 122 -32.67 11.28 1.96
N GLN A 123 -31.35 11.52 2.03
CA GLN A 123 -30.42 11.27 0.94
C GLN A 123 -29.22 10.47 1.44
N ILE A 124 -28.84 9.45 0.67
CA ILE A 124 -27.67 8.62 0.93
C ILE A 124 -26.75 8.74 -0.28
N VAL A 125 -25.48 9.03 -0.05
CA VAL A 125 -24.44 9.10 -1.08
C VAL A 125 -23.38 8.06 -0.74
N LEU A 126 -23.19 7.08 -1.61
CA LEU A 126 -22.12 6.10 -1.49
C LEU A 126 -21.00 6.49 -2.44
N ILE A 127 -19.80 6.70 -1.90
CA ILE A 127 -18.60 7.04 -2.64
C ILE A 127 -17.61 5.89 -2.47
N GLY A 128 -16.99 5.46 -3.56
CA GLY A 128 -16.00 4.38 -3.52
C GLY A 128 -15.65 3.86 -4.90
N ASP A 129 -14.78 2.85 -4.91
CA ASP A 129 -14.34 2.19 -6.14
C ASP A 129 -14.34 0.67 -5.94
N HIS A 130 -15.34 -0.01 -6.53
CA HIS A 130 -15.46 -1.46 -6.47
C HIS A 130 -14.43 -2.20 -7.35
N LYS A 131 -13.57 -1.48 -8.08
CA LYS A 131 -12.40 -2.01 -8.80
C LYS A 131 -11.10 -1.91 -7.97
N GLN A 132 -11.13 -1.25 -6.81
CA GLN A 132 -10.04 -1.24 -5.81
C GLN A 132 -10.33 -2.22 -4.67
N LEU A 133 -9.65 -2.13 -3.53
CA LEU A 133 -9.73 -3.16 -2.48
C LEU A 133 -11.17 -3.46 -2.04
N ARG A 134 -11.50 -4.75 -2.02
CA ARG A 134 -12.75 -5.28 -1.45
C ARG A 134 -12.67 -5.34 0.08
N PRO A 135 -13.81 -5.51 0.76
CA PRO A 135 -13.82 -5.77 2.19
C PRO A 135 -13.00 -7.00 2.56
N ILE A 136 -12.15 -6.86 3.58
CA ILE A 136 -11.32 -7.95 4.09
C ILE A 136 -12.20 -8.86 4.96
N VAL A 137 -12.55 -10.03 4.42
CA VAL A 137 -13.30 -11.06 5.14
C VAL A 137 -12.38 -12.25 5.38
N LEU A 138 -12.09 -12.53 6.66
CA LEU A 138 -11.14 -13.59 7.06
C LEU A 138 -11.72 -15.00 6.86
N ASN A 139 -13.03 -15.17 7.11
CA ASN A 139 -13.69 -16.45 6.97
C ASN A 139 -13.95 -16.78 5.50
N GLN A 140 -13.34 -17.86 5.00
CA GLN A 140 -13.45 -18.27 3.59
C GLN A 140 -14.90 -18.59 3.19
N LEU A 141 -15.66 -19.29 4.02
CA LEU A 141 -17.05 -19.62 3.74
C LEU A 141 -17.91 -18.35 3.60
N ALA A 142 -17.71 -17.37 4.48
CA ALA A 142 -18.41 -16.08 4.40
C ALA A 142 -18.06 -15.30 3.12
N ARG A 143 -16.79 -15.34 2.70
CA ARG A 143 -16.37 -14.79 1.38
C ARG A 143 -17.08 -15.47 0.23
N ASP A 144 -17.06 -16.81 0.20
CA ASP A 144 -17.66 -17.59 -0.88
C ASP A 144 -19.19 -17.43 -0.93
N MET A 145 -19.83 -17.14 0.21
CA MET A 145 -21.25 -16.76 0.31
C MET A 145 -21.52 -15.29 -0.07
N GLY A 146 -20.50 -14.50 -0.40
CA GLY A 146 -20.64 -13.15 -0.96
C GLY A 146 -20.45 -11.99 0.03
N LEU A 147 -19.98 -12.22 1.26
CA LEU A 147 -19.76 -11.14 2.24
C LEU A 147 -18.67 -10.15 1.81
N GLU A 148 -17.81 -10.53 0.85
CA GLU A 148 -16.81 -9.66 0.22
C GLU A 148 -17.40 -8.72 -0.85
N ARG A 149 -18.69 -8.81 -1.17
CA ARG A 149 -19.36 -7.86 -2.04
C ARG A 149 -19.85 -6.69 -1.19
N SER A 150 -19.38 -5.48 -1.51
CA SER A 150 -19.84 -4.26 -0.83
C SER A 150 -21.22 -3.84 -1.31
N LEU A 151 -21.91 -3.03 -0.49
CA LEU A 151 -23.19 -2.41 -0.86
C LEU A 151 -23.02 -1.55 -2.13
N PHE A 152 -21.90 -0.83 -2.23
CA PHE A 152 -21.55 -0.02 -3.39
C PHE A 152 -21.42 -0.87 -4.65
N GLU A 153 -20.67 -1.97 -4.62
CA GLU A 153 -20.57 -2.89 -5.77
C GLU A 153 -21.94 -3.47 -6.15
N ARG A 154 -22.79 -3.75 -5.15
CA ARG A 154 -24.13 -4.28 -5.39
C ARG A 154 -25.01 -3.30 -6.16
N TYR A 155 -25.08 -2.05 -5.70
CA TYR A 155 -25.87 -1.00 -6.35
C TYR A 155 -25.26 -0.51 -7.66
N ALA A 156 -23.93 -0.43 -7.76
CA ALA A 156 -23.27 -0.06 -9.01
C ALA A 156 -23.64 -1.01 -10.17
N LYS A 157 -23.79 -2.31 -9.88
CA LYS A 157 -24.22 -3.31 -10.87
C LYS A 157 -25.73 -3.31 -11.14
N GLN A 158 -26.54 -3.04 -10.11
CA GLN A 158 -28.00 -3.12 -10.20
C GLN A 158 -28.64 -1.85 -10.78
N PHE A 159 -28.05 -0.69 -10.51
CA PHE A 159 -28.54 0.64 -10.87
C PHE A 159 -27.42 1.45 -11.56
N PRO A 160 -26.93 1.00 -12.73
CA PRO A 160 -25.85 1.68 -13.43
C PRO A 160 -26.20 3.12 -13.81
N GLU A 161 -27.46 3.43 -14.08
CA GLU A 161 -27.96 4.77 -14.39
C GLU A 161 -27.88 5.75 -13.22
N GLN A 162 -27.80 5.24 -11.98
CA GLN A 162 -27.61 6.03 -10.75
C GLN A 162 -26.14 6.07 -10.30
N THR A 163 -25.26 5.40 -11.04
CA THR A 163 -23.84 5.28 -10.70
C THR A 163 -23.02 6.21 -11.59
N ILE A 164 -22.39 7.20 -10.97
CA ILE A 164 -21.59 8.19 -11.68
C ILE A 164 -20.12 7.81 -11.56
N MET A 165 -19.47 7.54 -12.69
CA MET A 165 -18.02 7.38 -12.75
C MET A 165 -17.36 8.74 -12.94
N LEU A 166 -16.49 9.13 -12.01
CA LEU A 166 -15.56 10.24 -12.21
C LEU A 166 -14.44 9.78 -13.13
N ASN A 167 -14.48 10.22 -14.39
CA ASN A 167 -13.65 9.71 -15.46
C ASN A 167 -12.33 10.48 -15.66
N MET A 168 -12.13 11.63 -15.01
CA MET A 168 -10.90 12.41 -15.09
C MET A 168 -10.02 12.14 -13.87
N GLN A 169 -8.80 11.68 -14.09
CA GLN A 169 -7.79 11.43 -13.05
C GLN A 169 -6.67 12.49 -13.06
N TYR A 170 -6.18 12.80 -11.86
CA TYR A 170 -5.22 13.89 -11.59
C TYR A 170 -3.90 13.40 -10.98
N ARG A 171 -3.72 12.09 -10.85
CA ARG A 171 -2.64 11.46 -10.09
C ARG A 171 -1.53 10.92 -11.00
N MET A 172 -1.89 9.96 -11.85
CA MET A 172 -0.97 9.11 -12.59
C MET A 172 -0.53 9.77 -13.89
N HIS A 173 0.70 9.51 -14.31
CA HIS A 173 1.13 9.82 -15.68
C HIS A 173 0.27 9.05 -16.70
N PRO A 174 -0.07 9.64 -17.87
CA PRO A 174 -0.91 8.98 -18.88
C PRO A 174 -0.45 7.57 -19.27
N ASP A 175 0.86 7.35 -19.42
CA ASP A 175 1.40 6.01 -19.70
C ASP A 175 1.09 4.98 -18.60
N ILE A 176 1.09 5.38 -17.32
CA ILE A 176 0.74 4.48 -16.22
C ILE A 176 -0.77 4.25 -16.21
N CYS A 177 -1.56 5.28 -16.51
CA CYS A 177 -3.02 5.24 -16.52
C CYS A 177 -3.60 4.37 -17.66
N ASP A 178 -2.88 4.22 -18.78
CA ASP A 178 -3.34 3.54 -19.99
C ASP A 178 -3.82 2.10 -19.70
N PHE A 179 -2.96 1.30 -19.05
CA PHE A 179 -3.31 -0.09 -18.73
C PHE A 179 -4.45 -0.22 -17.71
N PRO A 180 -4.41 0.41 -16.52
CA PRO A 180 -5.52 0.33 -15.57
C PRO A 180 -6.85 0.83 -16.14
N SER A 181 -6.82 1.91 -16.94
CA SER A 181 -8.01 2.44 -17.61
C SER A 181 -8.65 1.39 -18.50
N SER A 182 -7.86 0.78 -19.39
CA SER A 182 -8.35 -0.24 -20.32
C SER A 182 -8.82 -1.50 -19.59
N GLU A 183 -8.05 -2.01 -18.62
CA GLU A 183 -8.31 -3.32 -18.03
C GLU A 183 -9.40 -3.30 -16.96
N PHE A 184 -9.43 -2.27 -16.10
CA PHE A 184 -10.34 -2.24 -14.95
C PHE A 184 -11.55 -1.33 -15.15
N TYR A 185 -11.41 -0.29 -15.99
CA TYR A 185 -12.41 0.78 -16.16
C TYR A 185 -12.92 0.92 -17.60
N GLY A 186 -12.74 -0.09 -18.46
CA GLY A 186 -13.30 -0.10 -19.82
C GLY A 186 -12.80 1.04 -20.72
N GLY A 187 -11.60 1.57 -20.46
CA GLY A 187 -11.00 2.67 -21.20
C GLY A 187 -11.62 4.04 -20.91
N GLN A 188 -12.42 4.16 -19.84
CA GLN A 188 -13.13 5.39 -19.50
C GLN A 188 -12.32 6.33 -18.59
N LEU A 189 -11.14 5.94 -18.09
CA LEU A 189 -10.32 6.81 -17.24
C LEU A 189 -9.36 7.65 -18.09
N TYR A 190 -9.46 8.97 -17.98
CA TYR A 190 -8.69 9.97 -18.73
C TYR A 190 -7.77 10.75 -17.82
N SER A 191 -6.55 11.03 -18.28
CA SER A 191 -5.62 11.89 -17.55
C SER A 191 -5.89 13.35 -17.87
N GLN A 192 -5.86 14.23 -16.86
CA GLN A 192 -6.04 15.67 -17.08
C GLN A 192 -5.09 16.19 -18.18
N PRO A 193 -5.61 16.90 -19.21
CA PRO A 193 -4.77 17.54 -20.21
C PRO A 193 -3.79 18.52 -19.55
N GLY A 194 -2.51 18.39 -19.87
CA GLY A 194 -1.50 19.25 -19.27
C GLY A 194 -1.21 18.94 -17.80
N LEU A 195 -1.40 17.68 -17.36
CA LEU A 195 -0.73 17.12 -16.18
C LEU A 195 0.80 17.23 -16.38
N ARG A 196 1.30 18.46 -16.22
CA ARG A 196 2.67 18.87 -16.49
C ARG A 196 3.45 18.59 -15.24
N PHE A 197 3.95 17.37 -15.15
CA PHE A 197 5.08 17.13 -14.26
C PHE A 197 6.24 18.08 -14.65
N SER A 198 6.36 18.49 -15.92
CA SER A 198 7.39 19.41 -16.46
C SER A 198 7.56 20.78 -15.79
N SER A 199 6.52 21.33 -15.15
CA SER A 199 6.59 22.64 -14.49
C SER A 199 6.92 22.56 -13.00
N ASP A 200 6.96 21.36 -12.43
CA ASP A 200 7.39 21.15 -11.05
C ASP A 200 8.92 21.30 -10.95
N PRO A 201 9.47 22.15 -10.07
CA PRO A 201 10.91 22.25 -9.83
C PRO A 201 11.56 20.89 -9.59
N MET A 202 10.85 19.98 -8.90
CA MET A 202 11.29 18.61 -8.65
C MET A 202 11.42 17.78 -9.93
N PHE A 203 10.65 18.10 -10.98
CA PHE A 203 10.75 17.43 -12.28
C PHE A 203 11.93 17.88 -13.11
N ARG A 204 12.35 19.16 -13.01
CA ARG A 204 13.60 19.64 -13.63
C ARG A 204 14.82 18.91 -13.07
N ASP A 205 14.80 18.59 -11.78
CA ASP A 205 15.86 17.83 -11.12
C ASP A 205 15.71 16.31 -11.27
N PHE A 206 14.49 15.82 -11.52
CA PHE A 206 14.22 14.41 -11.82
C PHE A 206 14.55 14.05 -13.27
N THR A 207 14.49 15.00 -14.21
CA THR A 207 14.71 14.73 -15.65
C THR A 207 16.04 14.03 -15.92
N PRO A 208 17.17 14.41 -15.28
CA PRO A 208 18.44 13.69 -15.43
C PRO A 208 18.42 12.26 -14.86
N ALA A 209 17.73 12.01 -13.74
CA ALA A 209 17.63 10.68 -13.14
C ALA A 209 16.65 9.78 -13.90
N ALA A 210 15.52 10.33 -14.38
CA ALA A 210 14.66 9.69 -15.37
C ALA A 210 15.40 9.43 -16.67
N GLU A 211 16.26 10.34 -17.14
CA GLU A 211 17.15 10.10 -18.30
C GLU A 211 18.22 9.04 -18.01
N VAL A 212 18.57 8.77 -16.76
CA VAL A 212 19.51 7.69 -16.38
C VAL A 212 18.79 6.35 -16.21
N LEU A 213 17.57 6.35 -15.66
CA LEU A 213 16.74 5.15 -15.52
C LEU A 213 16.11 4.74 -16.86
N TRP A 214 15.79 5.75 -17.65
CA TRP A 214 15.19 5.73 -18.96
C TRP A 214 16.02 6.60 -19.89
N PRO A 215 17.21 6.13 -20.30
CA PRO A 215 17.95 6.80 -21.36
C PRO A 215 17.00 7.07 -22.50
N ARG A 216 16.80 8.37 -22.80
CA ARG A 216 16.29 8.81 -24.09
C ARG A 216 17.16 8.07 -25.09
N ILE A 217 16.60 7.04 -25.72
CA ILE A 217 17.34 6.28 -26.71
C ILE A 217 17.64 7.31 -27.79
N ARG A 218 18.89 7.80 -27.81
CA ARG A 218 19.41 8.67 -28.85
C ARG A 218 19.06 7.95 -30.13
N GLN A 219 18.21 8.61 -30.93
CA GLN A 219 17.74 8.12 -32.22
C GLN A 219 18.86 7.33 -32.89
N ASP A 220 18.69 6.03 -33.02
CA ASP A 220 19.44 5.31 -34.03
C ASP A 220 18.97 5.91 -35.35
N ARG A 221 19.81 6.77 -35.95
CA ARG A 221 19.48 7.50 -37.19
C ARG A 221 19.10 6.54 -38.33
N ARG A 222 19.34 5.23 -38.17
CA ARG A 222 19.05 4.18 -39.14
C ARG A 222 17.71 3.44 -38.90
N GLN A 223 17.11 3.54 -37.72
CA GLN A 223 15.80 2.90 -37.44
C GLN A 223 14.77 3.94 -36.96
N ARG A 224 13.83 4.29 -37.84
CA ARG A 224 12.70 5.22 -37.58
C ARG A 224 11.63 4.67 -36.61
N ARG A 225 11.99 3.90 -35.58
CA ARG A 225 11.06 3.53 -34.51
C ARG A 225 11.26 4.51 -33.34
N ARG A 226 10.31 5.43 -33.15
CA ARG A 226 10.19 6.20 -31.90
C ARG A 226 10.04 5.18 -30.76
N VAL A 227 11.08 4.96 -29.97
CA VAL A 227 10.92 4.22 -28.72
C VAL A 227 10.23 5.17 -27.75
N GLU A 228 8.97 4.90 -27.45
CA GLU A 228 8.18 5.72 -26.54
C GLU A 228 8.77 5.66 -25.12
N ASP A 229 8.97 6.83 -24.51
CA ASP A 229 9.49 7.00 -23.14
C ASP A 229 8.38 6.67 -22.12
N LYS A 230 7.96 5.40 -22.07
CA LYS A 230 6.90 4.95 -21.16
C LYS A 230 7.35 4.99 -19.71
N ARG A 231 6.49 5.39 -18.78
CA ARG A 231 6.80 5.56 -17.36
C ARG A 231 6.68 4.30 -16.49
N PHE A 232 6.70 3.13 -17.10
CA PHE A 232 6.54 1.85 -16.42
C PHE A 232 7.53 0.81 -16.93
N VAL A 233 7.97 -0.10 -16.05
CA VAL A 233 8.85 -1.21 -16.41
C VAL A 233 8.65 -2.41 -15.52
N MET A 234 8.90 -3.58 -16.09
CA MET A 234 8.98 -4.83 -15.36
C MET A 234 10.41 -5.36 -15.38
N CYS A 235 10.94 -5.61 -14.21
CA CYS A 235 12.19 -6.28 -13.92
C CYS A 235 11.90 -7.77 -13.64
N HIS A 236 12.22 -8.62 -14.60
CA HIS A 236 12.08 -10.05 -14.48
C HIS A 236 13.17 -10.62 -13.57
N VAL A 237 12.73 -11.25 -12.48
CA VAL A 237 13.58 -11.93 -11.50
C VAL A 237 13.09 -13.36 -11.36
N GLU A 238 13.99 -14.33 -11.52
CA GLU A 238 13.76 -15.71 -11.13
C GLU A 238 14.52 -15.95 -9.83
N GLY A 239 13.77 -16.18 -8.75
CA GLY A 239 14.31 -16.43 -7.42
C GLY A 239 13.58 -17.57 -6.73
N GLU A 240 14.07 -17.95 -5.56
CA GLU A 240 13.41 -18.94 -4.70
C GLU A 240 12.59 -18.23 -3.62
N GLU A 241 11.38 -18.72 -3.40
CA GLU A 241 10.51 -18.22 -2.35
C GLU A 241 10.68 -19.02 -1.05
N GLU A 242 10.80 -18.32 0.07
CA GLU A 242 10.87 -18.91 1.40
C GLU A 242 9.61 -18.56 2.19
N SER A 243 9.12 -19.48 3.01
CA SER A 243 7.96 -19.24 3.89
C SER A 243 8.44 -18.93 5.32
N LEU A 244 7.91 -17.88 5.92
CA LEU A 244 8.28 -17.41 7.26
C LEU A 244 7.03 -17.15 8.11
N VAL A 245 7.07 -17.55 9.38
CA VAL A 245 6.03 -17.18 10.35
C VAL A 245 6.31 -15.77 10.87
N ILE A 246 5.32 -14.90 10.82
CA ILE A 246 5.42 -13.52 11.31
C ILE A 246 4.43 -13.32 12.44
N SER A 247 4.88 -12.70 13.52
CA SER A 247 4.01 -12.28 14.61
C SER A 247 3.13 -11.10 14.16
N THR A 248 1.83 -11.27 14.23
CA THR A 248 0.80 -10.24 14.02
C THR A 248 0.01 -10.04 15.30
N ALA A 249 -0.82 -9.00 15.36
CA ALA A 249 -1.71 -8.76 16.50
C ALA A 249 -2.69 -9.92 16.76
N GLU A 250 -2.95 -10.76 15.76
CA GLU A 250 -3.87 -11.90 15.80
C GLU A 250 -3.14 -13.25 15.97
N GLY A 251 -1.81 -13.26 16.06
CA GLY A 251 -0.98 -14.46 16.19
C GLY A 251 0.07 -14.62 15.08
N GLY A 252 0.65 -15.81 14.97
CA GLY A 252 1.62 -16.14 13.91
C GLY A 252 0.95 -16.34 12.55
N GLU A 253 1.35 -15.58 11.54
CA GLU A 253 0.87 -15.68 10.15
C GLU A 253 1.97 -16.26 9.27
N MET A 254 1.65 -17.29 8.46
CA MET A 254 2.55 -17.78 7.42
C MET A 254 2.60 -16.79 6.25
N SER A 255 3.78 -16.23 6.01
CA SER A 255 4.05 -15.25 4.95
C SER A 255 5.20 -15.72 4.07
N LYS A 256 5.51 -14.99 2.99
CA LYS A 256 6.56 -15.38 2.01
C LYS A 256 7.54 -14.24 1.75
N LYS A 257 8.79 -14.59 1.50
CA LYS A 257 9.84 -13.67 1.01
C LYS A 257 10.56 -14.27 -0.19
N ASN A 258 11.23 -13.43 -0.96
CA ASN A 258 12.07 -13.82 -2.08
C ASN A 258 13.35 -12.98 -2.06
N GLN A 259 14.46 -13.63 -1.75
CA GLN A 259 15.75 -12.96 -1.54
C GLN A 259 16.28 -12.30 -2.81
N ALA A 260 16.08 -12.92 -3.98
CA ALA A 260 16.51 -12.36 -5.26
C ALA A 260 15.76 -11.05 -5.58
N GLU A 261 14.45 -11.01 -5.33
CA GLU A 261 13.66 -9.78 -5.47
C GLU A 261 14.11 -8.71 -4.47
N ILE A 262 14.42 -9.07 -3.21
CA ILE A 262 14.92 -8.11 -2.21
C ILE A 262 16.22 -7.45 -2.67
N GLN A 263 17.17 -8.22 -3.23
CA GLN A 263 18.42 -7.66 -3.73
C GLN A 263 18.18 -6.73 -4.92
N GLU A 264 17.26 -7.07 -5.82
CA GLU A 264 16.90 -6.21 -6.94
C GLU A 264 16.19 -4.93 -6.50
N VAL A 265 15.26 -5.02 -5.54
CA VAL A 265 14.64 -3.85 -4.90
C VAL A 265 15.73 -2.95 -4.32
N LYS A 266 16.65 -3.50 -3.53
CA LYS A 266 17.77 -2.76 -2.92
C LYS A 266 18.64 -2.10 -3.99
N ARG A 267 19.01 -2.82 -5.05
CA ARG A 267 19.81 -2.28 -6.16
C ARG A 267 19.11 -1.09 -6.83
N ILE A 268 17.84 -1.25 -7.19
CA ILE A 268 17.04 -0.22 -7.86
C ILE A 268 16.85 0.98 -6.92
N TYR A 269 16.49 0.74 -5.66
CA TYR A 269 16.34 1.77 -4.64
C TYR A 269 17.64 2.57 -4.45
N ASN A 270 18.78 1.88 -4.32
CA ASN A 270 20.09 2.52 -4.21
C ASN A 270 20.39 3.38 -5.43
N ILE A 271 20.06 2.93 -6.64
CA ILE A 271 20.23 3.73 -7.86
C ILE A 271 19.33 4.97 -7.81
N LEU A 272 18.07 4.84 -7.39
CA LEU A 272 17.16 5.98 -7.28
C LEU A 272 17.65 7.00 -6.24
N VAL A 273 18.15 6.56 -5.10
CA VAL A 273 18.59 7.44 -4.00
C VAL A 273 20.00 8.00 -4.22
N SER A 274 20.93 7.22 -4.79
CA SER A 274 22.33 7.65 -5.00
C SER A 274 22.53 8.53 -6.24
N LYS A 275 21.71 8.35 -7.29
CA LYS A 275 21.89 9.03 -8.57
C LYS A 275 21.07 10.29 -8.73
N THR A 276 20.22 10.59 -7.75
CA THR A 276 19.44 11.80 -7.77
C THR A 276 20.19 12.87 -7.00
N SER A 277 20.54 13.98 -7.67
CA SER A 277 20.86 15.25 -6.97
C SER A 277 19.65 15.81 -6.21
N LEU A 278 18.56 15.05 -6.19
CA LEU A 278 17.35 15.39 -5.55
C LEU A 278 17.58 15.39 -4.04
N LYS A 279 17.39 16.56 -3.45
CA LYS A 279 16.70 16.66 -2.17
C LYS A 279 15.24 16.20 -2.33
N LEU A 280 15.01 15.04 -2.95
CA LEU A 280 13.72 14.37 -2.87
C LEU A 280 13.58 14.10 -1.38
N PRO A 281 12.51 14.56 -0.73
CA PRO A 281 12.16 13.96 0.54
C PRO A 281 12.15 12.46 0.28
N LYS A 282 12.94 11.68 1.04
CA LYS A 282 12.97 10.21 0.94
C LYS A 282 11.54 9.62 0.93
N ALA A 283 10.60 10.37 1.48
CA ALA A 283 9.16 10.18 1.51
C ALA A 283 8.40 10.02 0.17
N ASN A 284 9.04 10.15 -1.01
CA ASN A 284 8.32 10.04 -2.29
C ASN A 284 8.55 8.73 -3.05
N ILE A 285 9.33 7.80 -2.51
CA ILE A 285 9.52 6.43 -3.04
C ILE A 285 8.86 5.44 -2.10
N MET A 286 7.92 4.66 -2.62
CA MET A 286 7.26 3.58 -1.89
C MET A 286 7.67 2.22 -2.47
N VAL A 287 8.09 1.31 -1.59
CA VAL A 287 8.24 -0.10 -1.95
C VAL A 287 7.01 -0.88 -1.47
N LEU A 288 6.27 -1.43 -2.42
CA LEU A 288 5.10 -2.26 -2.16
C LEU A 288 5.45 -3.73 -2.28
N SER A 289 4.87 -4.54 -1.41
CA SER A 289 4.75 -5.98 -1.61
C SER A 289 3.40 -6.48 -1.08
N GLN A 290 3.01 -7.69 -1.42
CA GLN A 290 1.80 -8.30 -0.86
C GLN A 290 2.08 -9.04 0.45
N TYR A 291 3.34 -9.38 0.71
CA TYR A 291 3.71 -10.24 1.82
C TYR A 291 4.42 -9.45 2.91
N ARG A 292 3.94 -9.58 4.15
CA ARG A 292 4.55 -8.96 5.33
C ARG A 292 6.02 -9.40 5.52
N ALA A 293 6.38 -10.64 5.16
CA ALA A 293 7.77 -11.10 5.32
C ALA A 293 8.70 -10.31 4.39
N GLN A 294 8.29 -10.19 3.13
CA GLN A 294 9.00 -9.40 2.14
C GLN A 294 9.12 -7.93 2.57
N VAL A 295 8.03 -7.33 3.06
CA VAL A 295 8.04 -5.94 3.58
C VAL A 295 9.09 -5.78 4.68
N ASN A 296 9.07 -6.65 5.69
CA ASN A 296 10.00 -6.58 6.82
C ASN A 296 11.46 -6.77 6.38
N GLU A 297 11.74 -7.71 5.47
CA GLU A 297 13.09 -7.97 4.99
C GLU A 297 13.62 -6.87 4.06
N ILE A 298 12.78 -6.31 3.19
CA ILE A 298 13.13 -5.12 2.40
C ILE A 298 13.42 -3.95 3.33
N GLU A 299 12.58 -3.70 4.33
CA GLU A 299 12.80 -2.62 5.28
C GLU A 299 14.14 -2.78 5.98
N LYS A 300 14.46 -3.98 6.50
CA LYS A 300 15.77 -4.31 7.07
C LYS A 300 16.92 -4.06 6.08
N ALA A 301 16.78 -4.52 4.84
CA ALA A 301 17.79 -4.36 3.80
C ALA A 301 18.04 -2.88 3.42
N LEU A 302 17.03 -2.02 3.61
CA LEU A 302 17.08 -0.60 3.30
C LEU A 302 17.39 0.31 4.50
N LYS A 303 17.40 -0.19 5.75
CA LYS A 303 17.68 0.59 6.97
C LYS A 303 18.93 1.47 6.89
N GLY A 304 19.98 1.03 6.20
CA GLY A 304 21.22 1.78 5.99
C GLY A 304 21.07 3.10 5.21
N HIS A 305 19.91 3.37 4.61
CA HIS A 305 19.62 4.60 3.85
C HIS A 305 19.03 5.72 4.70
N GLY A 306 18.89 5.53 6.03
CA GLY A 306 18.43 6.53 7.00
C GLY A 306 16.91 6.67 7.10
N GLU A 307 16.45 7.55 8.00
CA GLU A 307 15.02 7.79 8.26
C GLU A 307 14.31 8.29 6.99
N GLY A 308 13.21 7.63 6.60
CA GLY A 308 12.38 7.99 5.44
C GLY A 308 12.18 6.90 4.38
N VAL A 309 12.70 5.68 4.58
CA VAL A 309 12.34 4.53 3.74
C VAL A 309 10.87 4.17 3.99
N GLN A 310 10.08 4.07 2.93
CA GLN A 310 8.69 3.66 3.02
C GLN A 310 8.50 2.29 2.35
N VAL A 311 8.20 1.29 3.15
CA VAL A 311 7.87 -0.07 2.70
C VAL A 311 6.53 -0.44 3.30
N SER A 312 5.60 -0.93 2.49
CA SER A 312 4.27 -1.28 2.98
C SER A 312 3.65 -2.42 2.19
N THR A 313 2.58 -2.98 2.74
CA THR A 313 1.75 -3.93 1.99
C THR A 313 0.83 -3.17 1.01
N VAL A 314 0.43 -3.81 -0.10
CA VAL A 314 -0.55 -3.22 -1.03
C VAL A 314 -1.83 -2.81 -0.30
N VAL A 315 -2.31 -3.65 0.62
CA VAL A 315 -3.51 -3.39 1.43
C VAL A 315 -3.35 -2.14 2.30
N ALA A 316 -2.22 -2.02 3.02
CA ALA A 316 -1.96 -0.87 3.88
C ALA A 316 -1.58 0.42 3.11
N SER A 317 -1.43 0.36 1.79
CA SER A 317 -1.11 1.52 0.93
C SER A 317 -2.33 2.23 0.36
N GLN A 318 -3.54 1.77 0.67
CA GLN A 318 -4.78 2.39 0.17
C GLN A 318 -4.87 3.87 0.61
N GLY A 319 -5.45 4.70 -0.26
CA GLY A 319 -5.52 6.15 -0.08
C GLY A 319 -4.18 6.90 -0.27
N GLY A 320 -3.04 6.22 -0.14
CA GLY A 320 -1.72 6.81 -0.35
C GLY A 320 -1.35 6.99 -1.83
N GLU A 321 -0.42 7.91 -2.08
CA GLU A 321 0.16 8.14 -3.41
C GLU A 321 1.63 8.55 -3.30
N TRP A 322 2.43 8.07 -4.25
CA TRP A 322 3.87 8.29 -4.29
C TRP A 322 4.34 8.61 -5.69
N ASP A 323 5.41 9.39 -5.83
CA ASP A 323 5.94 9.69 -7.16
C ASP A 323 6.53 8.44 -7.82
N ILE A 324 7.17 7.57 -7.04
CA ILE A 324 7.74 6.32 -7.51
C ILE A 324 7.23 5.16 -6.67
N VAL A 325 6.79 4.11 -7.34
CA VAL A 325 6.43 2.85 -6.71
C VAL A 325 7.30 1.73 -7.26
N ILE A 326 7.94 0.99 -6.36
CA ILE A 326 8.59 -0.28 -6.65
C ILE A 326 7.71 -1.39 -6.08
N PHE A 327 7.16 -2.24 -6.94
CA PHE A 327 6.27 -3.33 -6.54
C PHE A 327 6.95 -4.69 -6.68
N SER A 328 7.22 -5.36 -5.56
CA SER A 328 7.80 -6.71 -5.49
C SER A 328 6.69 -7.76 -5.34
N THR A 329 6.59 -8.66 -6.32
CA THR A 329 5.53 -9.68 -6.40
C THR A 329 5.80 -10.93 -5.58
N VAL A 330 7.05 -11.18 -5.20
CA VAL A 330 7.56 -12.26 -4.34
C VAL A 330 7.47 -13.66 -4.95
N ARG A 331 6.29 -14.03 -5.46
CA ARG A 331 6.00 -15.40 -5.87
C ARG A 331 6.86 -15.82 -7.04
N SER A 332 7.51 -16.96 -6.87
CA SER A 332 8.39 -17.53 -7.88
C SER A 332 8.52 -19.03 -7.66
N ILE A 333 8.42 -19.78 -8.75
CA ILE A 333 8.71 -21.21 -8.80
C ILE A 333 9.59 -21.48 -10.03
N PRO A 334 10.37 -22.57 -10.03
CA PRO A 334 11.15 -22.95 -11.21
C PRO A 334 10.27 -23.14 -12.44
N GLU A 335 10.78 -22.74 -13.61
CA GLU A 335 10.02 -22.75 -14.87
C GLU A 335 9.43 -24.12 -15.21
N TYR A 336 10.16 -25.22 -14.95
CA TYR A 336 9.69 -26.58 -15.21
C TYR A 336 8.48 -27.00 -14.36
N GLN A 337 8.17 -26.26 -13.27
CA GLN A 337 6.99 -26.49 -12.44
C GLN A 337 5.79 -25.63 -12.87
N ILE A 338 6.00 -24.67 -13.77
CA ILE A 338 4.93 -23.81 -14.29
C ILE A 338 4.12 -24.61 -15.30
N VAL A 339 2.83 -24.76 -15.02
CA VAL A 339 1.91 -25.47 -15.92
C VAL A 339 1.42 -24.53 -17.02
N GLU A 340 1.31 -25.04 -18.25
CA GLU A 340 0.92 -24.24 -19.43
C GLU A 340 -0.53 -23.69 -19.31
N ARG A 341 -1.44 -24.47 -18.70
CA ARG A 341 -2.85 -24.11 -18.52
C ARG A 341 -3.26 -24.23 -17.05
N PRO A 342 -2.91 -23.25 -16.22
CA PRO A 342 -3.17 -23.31 -14.79
C PRO A 342 -4.65 -23.16 -14.48
N THR A 343 -5.15 -23.97 -13.54
CA THR A 343 -6.49 -23.79 -12.99
C THR A 343 -6.52 -22.60 -12.03
N LYS A 344 -7.71 -22.05 -11.73
CA LYS A 344 -7.86 -20.99 -10.72
C LYS A 344 -7.29 -21.41 -9.36
N GLY A 345 -7.49 -22.68 -8.97
CA GLY A 345 -6.92 -23.24 -7.73
C GLY A 345 -5.40 -23.26 -7.75
N TRP A 346 -4.80 -23.70 -8.86
CA TRP A 346 -3.35 -23.69 -9.04
C TRP A 346 -2.77 -22.27 -8.94
N CYS A 347 -3.41 -21.29 -9.60
CA CYS A 347 -3.01 -19.89 -9.49
C CYS A 347 -3.12 -19.39 -8.04
N LYS A 348 -4.22 -19.66 -7.32
CA LYS A 348 -4.34 -19.25 -5.91
C LYS A 348 -3.21 -19.79 -5.05
N VAL A 349 -2.78 -21.04 -5.27
CA VAL A 349 -1.66 -21.65 -4.53
C VAL A 349 -0.32 -21.01 -4.90
N ASN A 350 -0.01 -20.91 -6.20
CA ASN A 350 1.34 -20.55 -6.67
C ASN A 350 1.56 -19.04 -6.86
N LEU A 351 0.51 -18.27 -7.11
CA LEU A 351 0.53 -16.81 -7.23
C LEU A 351 -0.01 -16.11 -5.97
N GLY A 352 -0.80 -16.79 -5.15
CA GLY A 352 -1.31 -16.22 -3.89
C GLY A 352 -2.19 -14.99 -4.12
N PHE A 353 -1.94 -13.92 -3.35
CA PHE A 353 -2.78 -12.73 -3.32
C PHE A 353 -2.73 -11.90 -4.61
N ILE A 354 -1.72 -12.09 -5.47
CA ILE A 354 -1.60 -11.37 -6.75
C ILE A 354 -2.61 -11.86 -7.79
N THR A 355 -3.38 -12.91 -7.48
CA THR A 355 -4.50 -13.34 -8.32
C THR A 355 -5.73 -12.45 -8.22
N ASP A 356 -5.77 -11.53 -7.25
CA ASP A 356 -6.85 -10.58 -7.05
C ASP A 356 -6.66 -9.32 -7.90
N ASP A 357 -7.51 -9.15 -8.93
CA ASP A 357 -7.51 -8.01 -9.84
C ASP A 357 -7.66 -6.67 -9.12
N ASN A 358 -8.42 -6.63 -8.02
CA ASN A 358 -8.63 -5.43 -7.22
C ASN A 358 -7.30 -4.99 -6.56
N GLN A 359 -6.50 -5.95 -6.07
CA GLN A 359 -5.17 -5.68 -5.51
C GLN A 359 -4.14 -5.31 -6.59
N ILE A 360 -4.20 -5.94 -7.76
CA ILE A 360 -3.36 -5.55 -8.90
C ILE A 360 -3.64 -4.08 -9.24
N ASN A 361 -4.92 -3.71 -9.44
CA ASN A 361 -5.29 -2.35 -9.77
C ASN A 361 -4.79 -1.34 -8.73
N VAL A 362 -4.95 -1.65 -7.44
CA VAL A 362 -4.45 -0.78 -6.35
C VAL A 362 -2.94 -0.60 -6.44
N ALA A 363 -2.17 -1.70 -6.59
CA ALA A 363 -0.72 -1.65 -6.70
C ALA A 363 -0.24 -0.81 -7.90
N LEU A 364 -0.87 -0.97 -9.06
CA LEU A 364 -0.53 -0.21 -10.28
C LEU A 364 -0.87 1.28 -10.16
N THR A 365 -1.95 1.62 -9.43
CA THR A 365 -2.48 3.00 -9.36
C THR A 365 -1.95 3.84 -8.19
N ARG A 366 -1.00 3.31 -7.41
CA ARG A 366 -0.32 4.07 -6.33
C ARG A 366 0.73 5.06 -6.85
N SER A 367 1.25 4.83 -8.06
CA SER A 367 2.33 5.65 -8.62
C SER A 367 1.82 6.87 -9.38
N ARG A 368 2.38 8.05 -9.10
CA ARG A 368 2.12 9.29 -9.83
C ARG A 368 3.00 9.39 -11.07
N ARG A 369 4.29 9.04 -10.98
CA ARG A 369 5.28 9.32 -12.04
C ARG A 369 5.95 8.09 -12.62
N PHE A 370 6.37 7.14 -11.80
CA PHE A 370 7.13 5.96 -12.25
C PHE A 370 6.71 4.68 -11.54
N LEU A 371 6.47 3.63 -12.31
CA LEU A 371 6.09 2.32 -11.79
C LEU A 371 7.13 1.27 -12.19
N ILE A 372 7.71 0.61 -11.19
CA ILE A 372 8.68 -0.48 -11.37
C ILE A 372 8.08 -1.74 -10.76
N ILE A 373 7.89 -2.78 -11.55
CA ILE A 373 7.42 -4.09 -11.08
C ILE A 373 8.60 -5.05 -11.07
N ILE A 374 8.82 -5.77 -9.98
CA ILE A 374 9.88 -6.76 -9.83
C ILE A 374 9.21 -8.10 -9.57
N GLY A 375 9.48 -9.09 -10.42
CA GLY A 375 8.81 -10.39 -10.30
C GLY A 375 9.18 -11.43 -11.34
N ASN A 376 8.76 -12.66 -11.08
CA ASN A 376 8.92 -13.77 -12.04
C ASN A 376 7.85 -13.67 -13.14
N LYS A 377 8.19 -13.04 -14.27
CA LYS A 377 7.27 -12.85 -15.39
C LYS A 377 6.64 -14.17 -15.84
N LYS A 378 7.42 -15.25 -15.92
CA LYS A 378 6.96 -16.56 -16.42
C LYS A 378 5.82 -17.10 -15.56
N LEU A 379 5.95 -16.98 -14.24
CA LEU A 379 4.89 -17.37 -13.30
C LEU A 379 3.71 -16.39 -13.36
N LEU A 380 3.96 -15.09 -13.42
CA LEU A 380 2.92 -14.05 -13.43
C LEU A 380 1.99 -14.18 -14.66
N ARG A 381 2.49 -14.67 -15.81
CA ARG A 381 1.67 -14.97 -17.01
C ARG A 381 0.54 -15.96 -16.76
N CYS A 382 0.63 -16.77 -15.71
CA CYS A 382 -0.43 -17.71 -15.34
C CYS A 382 -1.74 -17.01 -14.92
N ASN A 383 -1.69 -15.72 -14.56
CA ASN A 383 -2.88 -14.90 -14.33
C ASN A 383 -3.23 -14.09 -15.60
N PRO A 384 -4.49 -14.13 -16.09
CA PRO A 384 -4.87 -13.45 -17.33
C PRO A 384 -4.63 -11.93 -17.33
N THR A 385 -4.89 -11.25 -16.22
CA THR A 385 -4.72 -9.80 -16.07
C THR A 385 -3.24 -9.43 -16.12
N LEU A 386 -2.40 -10.17 -15.39
CA LEU A 386 -0.96 -10.01 -15.41
C LEU A 386 -0.35 -10.37 -16.77
N GLU A 387 -0.88 -11.36 -17.49
CA GLU A 387 -0.42 -11.68 -18.84
C GLU A 387 -0.66 -10.53 -19.82
N LYS A 388 -1.83 -9.89 -19.76
CA LYS A 388 -2.11 -8.69 -20.54
C LYS A 388 -1.18 -7.54 -20.15
N LEU A 389 -0.91 -7.36 -18.85
CA LEU A 389 0.02 -6.34 -18.34
C LEU A 389 1.44 -6.56 -18.89
N ILE A 390 1.93 -7.79 -18.81
CA ILE A 390 3.26 -8.17 -19.30
C ILE A 390 3.32 -7.97 -20.82
N SER A 391 2.30 -8.42 -21.56
CA SER A 391 2.20 -8.23 -23.01
C SER A 391 2.20 -6.75 -23.40
N HIS A 392 1.47 -5.90 -22.64
CA HIS A 392 1.49 -4.45 -22.81
C HIS A 392 2.91 -3.89 -22.58
N TYR A 393 3.61 -4.35 -21.54
CA TYR A 393 4.97 -3.89 -21.25
C TYR A 393 5.96 -4.38 -22.30
N GLU A 394 5.82 -5.59 -22.82
CA GLU A 394 6.66 -6.15 -23.89
C GLU A 394 6.46 -5.44 -25.22
N HIS A 395 5.23 -5.06 -25.55
CA HIS A 395 4.92 -4.27 -26.74
C HIS A 395 5.76 -2.98 -26.80
N TYR A 396 5.97 -2.32 -25.65
CA TYR A 396 6.82 -1.12 -25.53
C TYR A 396 8.29 -1.41 -25.18
N GLY A 397 8.70 -2.69 -25.16
CA GLY A 397 10.07 -3.10 -24.82
C GLY A 397 10.46 -2.80 -23.36
N LYS A 398 9.49 -2.74 -22.45
CA LYS A 398 9.60 -2.41 -21.02
C LYS A 398 9.55 -3.63 -20.10
N VAL A 399 9.90 -4.81 -20.62
CA VAL A 399 10.26 -5.98 -19.80
C VAL A 399 11.75 -6.22 -19.94
N LYS A 400 12.46 -6.29 -18.82
CA LYS A 400 13.92 -6.46 -18.74
C LYS A 400 14.28 -7.49 -17.70
N ASP A 401 15.28 -8.33 -17.96
CA ASP A 401 15.84 -9.22 -16.92
C ASP A 401 16.57 -8.40 -15.86
N ALA A 402 16.62 -8.86 -14.61
CA ALA A 402 17.28 -8.22 -13.46
C ALA A 402 18.62 -7.54 -13.79
N GLY A 403 19.55 -8.28 -14.42
CA GLY A 403 20.87 -7.78 -14.80
C GLY A 403 20.90 -6.86 -16.04
N LYS A 404 19.83 -6.83 -16.83
CA LYS A 404 19.66 -5.96 -18.00
C LYS A 404 18.78 -4.75 -17.71
N PHE A 405 18.05 -4.77 -16.60
CA PHE A 405 17.23 -3.66 -16.14
C PHE A 405 18.15 -2.59 -15.56
N LEU A 406 18.18 -1.42 -16.22
CA LEU A 406 19.24 -0.42 -16.13
C LEU A 406 20.56 -0.99 -16.66
N PRO A 407 20.63 -1.29 -17.97
CA PRO A 407 21.77 -2.00 -18.54
C PRO A 407 23.05 -1.22 -18.27
N MET A 408 24.10 -1.98 -17.94
CA MET A 408 25.50 -1.58 -18.08
C MET A 408 25.67 -0.76 -19.38
N GLY A 409 25.75 0.56 -19.22
CA GLY A 409 25.80 1.53 -20.32
C GLY A 409 25.98 2.95 -19.82
N ILE A 410 26.32 3.11 -18.54
CA ILE A 410 26.70 4.39 -17.94
C ILE A 410 28.17 4.72 -18.25
N LYS A 411 28.99 3.74 -18.67
CA LYS A 411 30.37 3.95 -19.10
C LYS A 411 30.41 5.00 -20.22
N GLY A 412 31.07 6.13 -19.98
CA GLY A 412 31.10 7.28 -20.90
C GLY A 412 29.98 8.32 -20.71
N THR A 413 29.13 8.17 -19.70
CA THR A 413 28.22 9.24 -19.26
C THR A 413 28.91 10.10 -18.20
N GLN A 414 28.59 11.40 -18.15
CA GLN A 414 29.09 12.31 -17.09
C GLN A 414 28.78 11.81 -15.67
N PHE A 415 27.77 10.95 -15.54
CA PHE A 415 27.40 10.30 -14.30
C PHE A 415 28.42 9.21 -13.87
N TYR A 416 28.87 8.36 -14.79
CA TYR A 416 29.87 7.32 -14.49
C TYR A 416 31.19 7.92 -14.03
N GLU A 417 31.62 9.01 -14.66
CA GLU A 417 32.86 9.71 -14.32
C GLU A 417 32.84 10.32 -12.90
N LYS A 418 31.66 10.53 -12.32
CA LYS A 418 31.48 11.06 -10.95
C LYS A 418 31.37 9.99 -9.86
N LEU A 419 31.29 8.71 -10.21
CA LEU A 419 31.24 7.62 -9.22
C LEU A 419 32.59 7.43 -8.51
N PRO A 420 32.62 7.00 -7.24
CA PRO A 420 33.86 6.59 -6.59
C PRO A 420 34.57 5.48 -7.39
N PRO A 421 35.91 5.52 -7.57
CA PRO A 421 36.65 4.57 -8.40
C PRO A 421 36.47 3.09 -8.01
N ARG A 422 36.08 2.82 -6.76
CA ARG A 422 35.79 1.48 -6.24
C ARG A 422 34.46 0.94 -6.76
N LEU A 423 33.45 1.79 -6.92
CA LEU A 423 32.14 1.44 -7.47
C LEU A 423 32.19 1.32 -9.00
N GLN A 424 32.94 2.19 -9.67
CA GLN A 424 33.22 2.07 -11.11
C GLN A 424 33.81 0.70 -11.47
N ARG A 425 34.85 0.26 -10.74
CA ARG A 425 35.50 -1.05 -10.94
C ARG A 425 34.55 -2.23 -10.69
N LYS A 426 33.76 -2.19 -9.62
CA LYS A 426 32.78 -3.26 -9.31
C LYS A 426 31.65 -3.36 -10.34
N LEU A 427 31.22 -2.22 -10.90
CA LEU A 427 30.23 -2.17 -11.97
C LEU A 427 30.81 -2.65 -13.31
N ASP A 428 32.06 -2.32 -13.59
CA ASP A 428 32.78 -2.71 -14.82
C ASP A 428 33.10 -4.20 -14.89
N ALA A 429 33.41 -4.82 -13.75
CA ALA A 429 33.82 -6.22 -13.67
C ALA A 429 32.64 -7.20 -13.53
N GLY A 430 31.41 -6.70 -13.35
CA GLY A 430 30.26 -7.55 -13.02
C GLY A 430 30.37 -8.24 -11.65
N GLU A 431 31.40 -7.92 -10.87
CA GLU A 431 31.78 -8.57 -9.61
C GLU A 431 30.80 -8.30 -8.46
N TYR A 432 29.99 -7.24 -8.55
CA TYR A 432 28.93 -6.99 -7.57
C TYR A 432 27.94 -8.18 -7.49
N TYR A 433 27.78 -8.93 -8.59
CA TYR A 433 26.90 -10.10 -8.68
C TYR A 433 27.53 -11.41 -8.16
N GLN A 434 28.87 -11.47 -8.01
CA GLN A 434 29.59 -12.69 -7.62
C GLN A 434 29.92 -12.74 -6.13
N GLU A 435 30.27 -11.61 -5.51
CA GLU A 435 30.60 -11.55 -4.07
C GLU A 435 29.38 -11.82 -3.16
N GLU A 436 28.15 -11.52 -3.59
CA GLU A 436 26.94 -11.79 -2.78
C GLU A 436 26.41 -13.22 -2.92
N ARG A 437 26.72 -13.94 -4.02
CA ARG A 437 26.47 -15.39 -4.12
C ARG A 437 27.44 -16.19 -3.25
N GLN A 438 28.70 -15.79 -3.17
CA GLN A 438 29.68 -16.49 -2.31
C GLN A 438 29.39 -16.28 -0.81
N ARG A 439 28.83 -15.12 -0.42
CA ARG A 439 28.41 -14.89 0.98
C ARG A 439 27.15 -15.64 1.41
N SER A 440 26.31 -16.14 0.48
CA SER A 440 25.21 -17.05 0.82
C SER A 440 25.67 -18.50 1.00
N ASP A 441 26.80 -18.89 0.40
CA ASP A 441 27.33 -20.26 0.47
C ASP A 441 28.29 -20.47 1.65
N GLU A 442 28.92 -19.42 2.19
CA GLU A 442 29.84 -19.50 3.35
C GLU A 442 29.13 -19.66 4.72
N GLY A 443 27.80 -19.83 4.75
CA GLY A 443 27.00 -20.00 5.98
C GLY A 443 26.75 -21.45 6.41
N TYR A 444 27.15 -22.45 5.62
CA TYR A 444 27.01 -23.87 5.97
C TYR A 444 28.37 -24.45 6.38
N ASN A 445 28.77 -24.22 7.63
CA ASN A 445 29.75 -25.11 8.25
C ASN A 445 29.05 -26.42 8.59
N GLU A 446 29.52 -27.49 7.95
CA GLU A 446 29.22 -28.88 8.24
C GLU A 446 29.27 -29.14 9.75
N VAL A 447 28.12 -29.45 10.34
CA VAL A 447 28.08 -30.17 11.61
C VAL A 447 28.50 -31.60 11.29
N LYS A 448 29.78 -31.92 11.53
CA LYS A 448 30.25 -33.29 11.59
C LYS A 448 29.51 -34.01 12.72
N PHE A 449 28.75 -35.04 12.37
CA PHE A 449 28.32 -36.05 13.32
C PHE A 449 29.54 -36.92 13.63
N GLU A 450 30.06 -36.82 14.85
CA GLU A 450 30.92 -37.86 15.42
C GLU A 450 30.02 -38.90 16.09
N GLU A 451 30.15 -40.13 15.62
CA GLU A 451 29.64 -41.35 16.27
C GLU A 451 30.42 -41.56 17.57
N GLU A 452 29.73 -41.60 18.71
CA GLU A 452 30.26 -42.23 19.93
C GLU A 452 29.38 -43.43 20.29
N GLU A 453 29.98 -44.60 20.14
CA GLU A 453 29.58 -45.91 20.66
C GLU A 453 29.71 -45.97 22.20
N GLU A 454 28.80 -46.74 22.80
CA GLU A 454 28.94 -47.52 24.05
C GLU A 454 29.12 -46.81 25.41
N LEU A 455 28.04 -46.71 26.20
CA LEU A 455 27.68 -47.68 27.28
C LEU A 455 26.37 -47.30 28.00
#